data_AF-A0A6G0W279-F1
#
_entry.id   AF-A0A6G0W279-F1
#
_cell.length_a   1.000
_cell.length_b   1.000
_cell.length_c   1.000
_cell.angle_alpha   90.00
_cell.angle_beta   90.00
_cell.angle_gamma   90.00
#
_symmetry.space_group_name_H-M   'P 1'
#
loop_
_entity.id
_entity.type
_entity.pdbx_description
1 polymer ?
#
loop_
_entity_poly.entity_id
_entity_poly.type
_entity_poly.pdbx_seq_one_letter_code
_entity_poly.pdbx_strand_id
1 'polypeptide(L)' 'MSYAFYIKVDYNIISEKLMQQFKIPTNIIIYREIDAAKKFMENMIDISKKINDIYSGVRRILVRLGFSI' A
#
# COMPACT_ATOMS: atom_id res chain seq x y z
N MET A 1 -21.93 9.98 -7.28
CA MET A 1 -20.96 10.29 -6.20
C MET A 1 -19.62 9.71 -6.60
N SER A 2 -18.52 10.45 -6.44
CA SER A 2 -17.18 9.99 -6.86
C SER A 2 -16.26 9.82 -5.66
N TYR A 3 -15.39 8.82 -5.73
CA TYR A 3 -14.37 8.55 -4.71
C TYR A 3 -13.01 8.60 -5.37
N ALA A 4 -12.01 9.10 -4.66
CA ALA A 4 -10.65 9.12 -5.15
C ALA A 4 -9.67 8.96 -4.00
N PHE A 5 -8.49 8.41 -4.31
CA PHE A 5 -7.36 8.41 -3.38
C PHE A 5 -6.06 8.75 -4.11
N TYR A 6 -5.11 9.22 -3.32
CA TYR A 6 -3.73 9.44 -3.71
C TYR A 6 -2.83 8.94 -2.58
N ILE A 7 -1.78 8.22 -2.93
CA ILE A 7 -0.82 7.70 -1.96
C ILE A 7 0.47 8.51 -2.09
N LYS A 8 0.79 9.26 -1.04
CA LYS A 8 2.09 9.91 -0.89
C LYS A 8 3.03 8.94 -0.18
N VAL A 9 4.19 8.69 -0.77
CA VAL A 9 5.21 7.79 -0.21
C VAL A 9 6.45 8.57 0.15
N ASP A 10 7.00 8.27 1.32
CA ASP A 10 8.36 8.67 1.69
C ASP A 10 9.34 7.60 1.25
N TYR A 11 10.07 7.89 0.17
CA TYR A 11 11.03 6.95 -0.43
C TYR A 11 12.29 6.75 0.41
N ASN A 12 12.50 7.54 1.47
CA ASN A 12 13.55 7.29 2.45
C ASN A 12 13.21 6.09 3.36
N ILE A 13 11.92 5.76 3.49
CA ILE A 13 11.42 4.67 4.35
C ILE A 13 11.05 3.46 3.49
N ILE A 14 10.33 3.67 2.38
CA ILE A 14 9.89 2.59 1.48
C ILE A 14 10.46 2.82 0.09
N SER A 15 11.39 1.97 -0.34
CA SER A 15 11.99 2.10 -1.67
C SER A 15 10.96 1.98 -2.81
N GLU A 16 11.23 2.67 -3.91
CA GLU A 16 10.40 2.60 -5.11
C GLU A 16 10.29 1.18 -5.68
N LYS A 17 11.36 0.38 -5.54
CA LYS A 17 11.39 -1.03 -5.95
C LYS A 17 10.35 -1.87 -5.18
N LEU A 18 10.16 -1.61 -3.88
CA LEU A 18 9.12 -2.27 -3.09
C LEU A 18 7.72 -1.85 -3.53
N MET A 19 7.52 -0.57 -3.81
CA MET A 19 6.23 -0.06 -4.34
C MET A 19 5.85 -0.76 -5.65
N GLN A 20 6.81 -0.93 -6.56
CA GLN A 20 6.62 -1.64 -7.83
C GLN A 20 6.36 -3.14 -7.62
N GLN A 21 7.13 -3.79 -6.74
CA GLN A 21 6.99 -5.22 -6.43
C GLN A 21 5.61 -5.56 -5.87
N PHE A 22 5.10 -4.72 -4.96
CA PHE A 22 3.79 -4.90 -4.33
C PHE A 22 2.64 -4.30 -5.16
N LYS A 23 2.93 -3.71 -6.32
CA LYS A 23 1.95 -3.06 -7.22
C LYS A 23 1.07 -2.07 -6.47
N ILE A 24 1.67 -1.24 -5.62
CA ILE A 24 0.95 -0.19 -4.90
C ILE A 24 0.89 1.04 -5.83
N PRO A 25 -0.32 1.54 -6.16
CA PRO A 25 -0.46 2.68 -7.06
C PRO A 25 0.04 3.98 -6.41
N THR A 26 0.87 4.72 -7.12
CA THR A 26 1.36 6.06 -6.72
C THR A 26 0.63 7.19 -7.44
N ASN A 27 -0.20 6.87 -8.44
CA ASN A 27 -1.01 7.83 -9.17
C ASN A 27 -2.38 8.02 -8.52
N ILE A 28 -3.03 9.14 -8.84
CA ILE A 28 -4.41 9.40 -8.41
C ILE A 28 -5.35 8.41 -9.12
N ILE A 29 -6.16 7.69 -8.33
CA ILE A 29 -7.21 6.81 -8.87
C ILE A 29 -8.57 7.40 -8.52
N ILE A 30 -9.43 7.53 -9.53
CA ILE A 30 -10.77 8.14 -9.41
C ILE A 30 -11.83 7.12 -9.83
N TYR A 31 -12.82 6.89 -8.97
CA TYR A 31 -13.97 6.03 -9.18
C TYR A 31 -15.22 6.87 -9.39
N ARG A 32 -15.92 6.67 -10.51
CA ARG A 32 -17.12 7.45 -10.89
C ARG A 32 -18.35 6.61 -11.23
N GLU A 33 -18.26 5.29 -11.08
CA GLU A 33 -19.33 4.35 -11.44
C GLU A 33 -20.35 4.16 -10.32
N ILE A 34 -21.44 3.44 -10.60
CA ILE A 34 -22.51 3.11 -9.63
C ILE A 34 -21.92 2.39 -8.39
N ASP A 35 -20.97 1.49 -8.61
CA ASP A 35 -20.27 0.74 -7.55
C ASP A 35 -18.99 1.43 -7.05
N ALA A 36 -18.81 2.73 -7.29
CA ALA A 36 -17.58 3.44 -6.97
C ALA A 36 -17.18 3.32 -5.49
N ALA A 37 -18.14 3.35 -4.58
CA ALA A 37 -17.88 3.21 -3.14
C ALA A 37 -17.32 1.81 -2.81
N LYS A 38 -17.90 0.76 -3.37
CA LYS A 38 -17.47 -0.63 -3.14
C LYS A 38 -16.07 -0.86 -3.68
N LYS A 39 -15.82 -0.49 -4.93
CA LYS A 39 -14.49 -0.62 -5.58
C LYS A 39 -13.42 0.19 -4.86
N PHE A 40 -13.76 1.39 -4.38
CA PHE A 40 -12.88 2.21 -3.57
C PHE A 40 -12.49 1.48 -2.27
N MET A 41 -13.46 0.96 -1.52
CA MET A 41 -13.21 0.25 -0.26
C MET A 41 -12.38 -1.03 -0.46
N GLU A 42 -12.69 -1.82 -1.49
CA GLU A 42 -11.92 -3.02 -1.82
C GLU A 42 -10.45 -2.69 -2.12
N ASN A 43 -10.19 -1.64 -2.89
CA ASN A 43 -8.82 -1.21 -3.18
C ASN A 43 -8.11 -0.65 -1.94
N MET A 44 -8.78 0.10 -1.07
CA MET A 44 -8.17 0.59 0.16
C MET A 44 -7.77 -0.55 1.11
N ILE A 45 -8.58 -1.61 1.19
CA ILE A 45 -8.26 -2.82 1.98
C ILE A 45 -7.07 -3.55 1.37
N ASP A 46 -7.04 -3.74 0.06
CA ASP A 46 -5.92 -4.39 -0.66
C ASP A 46 -4.59 -3.65 -0.46
N ILE A 47 -4.61 -2.33 -0.60
CA ILE A 47 -3.44 -1.48 -0.37
C ILE A 47 -2.95 -1.57 1.07
N SER A 48 -3.87 -1.55 2.04
CA SER A 48 -3.52 -1.67 3.46
C SER A 48 -2.86 -3.01 3.76
N LYS A 49 -3.33 -4.11 3.17
CA LYS A 49 -2.71 -5.44 3.29
C LYS A 49 -1.31 -5.46 2.70
N LYS A 50 -1.13 -4.93 1.48
CA LYS A 50 0.19 -4.84 0.83
C LYS A 50 1.20 -4.05 1.66
N ILE A 51 0.79 -2.91 2.24
CA ILE A 51 1.64 -2.11 3.12
C ILE A 51 2.01 -2.92 4.38
N ASN A 52 1.04 -3.58 5.00
CA ASN A 52 1.30 -4.44 6.16
C ASN A 52 2.25 -5.61 5.83
N ASP A 53 2.15 -6.18 4.63
CA ASP A 53 3.05 -7.25 4.16
C ASP A 53 4.49 -6.74 4.00
N ILE A 54 4.67 -5.51 3.51
CA ILE A 54 6.00 -4.86 3.46
C ILE A 54 6.59 -4.75 4.87
N TYR A 55 5.85 -4.16 5.82
CA TYR A 55 6.34 -3.96 7.18
C TYR A 55 6.58 -5.27 7.93
N SER A 56 5.69 -6.25 7.78
CA SER A 56 5.83 -7.55 8.43
C SER A 56 6.98 -8.38 7.83
N GLY A 57 7.23 -8.27 6.52
CA GLY A 57 8.40 -8.87 5.87
C GLY A 57 9.71 -8.28 6.39
N VAL A 58 9.79 -6.95 6.50
CA VAL A 58 10.94 -6.23 7.08
C VAL A 58 11.16 -6.63 8.53
N ARG A 59 10.10 -6.68 9.34
CA ARG A 59 10.16 -7.14 10.74
C ARG A 59 10.69 -8.57 10.84
N ARG A 60 10.23 -9.47 9.96
CA ARG A 60 10.67 -10.87 9.95
C ARG A 60 12.15 -11.00 9.62
N ILE A 61 12.67 -10.17 8.71
CA ILE A 61 14.10 -10.12 8.38
C ILE A 61 14.91 -9.60 9.56
N LEU A 62 14.47 -8.51 10.20
CA LEU A 62 15.17 -7.89 11.33
C LEU A 62 15.25 -8.81 12.55
N VAL A 63 14.15 -9.51 12.89
CA VAL A 63 14.13 -10.54 13.93
C VAL A 63 15.10 -11.67 13.60
N ARG A 64 15.16 -12.10 12.33
CA ARG A 64 16.09 -13.16 11.87
C ARG A 64 17.57 -12.73 11.95
N LEU A 65 17.83 -11.43 11.87
CA LEU A 65 19.16 -10.83 12.01
C LEU A 65 19.50 -10.48 13.47
N GLY A 66 18.64 -10.82 14.44
CA GLY A 66 18.89 -10.61 15.87
C GLY A 66 18.56 -9.21 16.40
N PHE A 67 17.92 -8.36 15.59
CA PHE A 67 17.44 -7.05 16.04
C PHE A 67 16.02 -7.18 16.63
N SER A 68 15.85 -6.78 17.88
CA SER A 68 14.51 -6.62 18.50
C SER A 68 14.02 -5.19 18.30
N ILE A 69 12.82 -5.05 17.73
CA ILE A 69 12.04 -3.81 17.63
C ILE A 69 10.70 -4.05 18.33
#